data_AF-A0A2N2IGC6-F1
#
_entry.id   AF-A0A2N2IGC6-F1
#
_cell.length_a   1.000
_cell.length_b   1.000
_cell.length_c   1.000
_cell.angle_alpha   90.00
_cell.angle_beta   90.00
_cell.angle_gamma   90.00
#
_symmetry.space_group_name_H-M   'P 1'
#
loop_
_entity.id
_entity.type
_entity.pdbx_description
1 polymer ?
#
loop_
_entity_poly.entity_id
_entity_poly.type
_entity_poly.pdbx_seq_one_letter_code
_entity_poly.pdbx_strand_id
1 'polypeptide(L)' 'MVQLARAFPFSSGHVQTLFPPLFRSMPDACYERERFETSDGDFVDLDWSRG' A
#
# COMPACT_ATOMS: atom_id res chain seq x y z
N MET A 1 12.89 -11.99 -32.27
CA MET A 1 12.95 -12.07 -30.80
C MET A 1 13.22 -10.66 -30.28
N VAL A 2 12.23 -9.97 -29.73
CA VAL A 2 12.39 -8.58 -29.29
C VAL A 2 13.13 -8.61 -27.95
N GLN A 3 14.42 -8.30 -27.95
CA GLN A 3 15.12 -7.91 -26.73
C GLN A 3 14.55 -6.54 -26.33
N LEU A 4 13.57 -6.55 -25.43
CA LEU A 4 13.25 -5.38 -24.62
C LEU A 4 14.49 -5.12 -23.77
N ALA A 5 15.44 -4.33 -24.31
CA ALA A 5 16.50 -3.75 -23.50
C ALA A 5 15.79 -3.08 -22.33
N ARG A 6 16.00 -3.61 -21.12
CA ARG A 6 15.38 -3.07 -19.90
C ARG A 6 15.76 -1.61 -19.83
N ALA A 7 14.79 -0.73 -20.14
CA ALA A 7 15.02 0.70 -20.20
C ALA A 7 15.52 1.15 -18.82
N PHE A 8 16.70 1.77 -18.79
CA PHE A 8 17.19 2.41 -17.57
C PHE A 8 16.12 3.43 -17.13
N PRO A 9 15.60 3.38 -15.88
CA PRO A 9 16.20 2.80 -14.66
C PRO A 9 15.72 1.39 -14.24
N PHE A 10 14.84 0.73 -15.00
CA PHE A 10 14.27 -0.59 -14.65
C PHE A 10 15.20 -1.77 -14.96
N SER A 11 16.49 -1.53 -15.19
CA SER A 11 17.49 -2.59 -15.34
C SER A 11 17.88 -3.24 -14.00
N SER A 12 17.62 -2.59 -12.86
CA SER A 12 17.87 -3.11 -11.51
C SER A 12 16.60 -3.69 -10.87
N GLY A 13 16.71 -4.89 -10.27
CA GLY A 13 15.61 -5.51 -9.53
C GLY A 13 15.19 -4.70 -8.30
N HIS A 14 16.12 -3.98 -7.65
CA HIS A 14 15.78 -3.10 -6.52
C HIS A 14 14.91 -1.93 -6.95
N VAL A 15 15.20 -1.34 -8.12
CA VAL A 15 14.39 -0.23 -8.67
C VAL A 15 12.98 -0.73 -9.01
N GLN A 16 12.85 -1.93 -9.58
CA GLN A 16 11.54 -2.53 -9.87
C GLN A 16 10.71 -2.75 -8.60
N THR A 17 11.33 -3.11 -7.47
CA THR A 17 10.64 -3.27 -6.18
C THR A 17 10.23 -1.94 -5.55
N LEU A 18 11.09 -0.91 -5.66
CA LEU A 18 10.85 0.39 -5.03
C LEU A 18 9.93 1.31 -5.84
N PHE A 19 9.87 1.14 -7.16
CA PHE A 19 9.10 2.04 -8.00
C PHE A 19 7.58 2.03 -7.70
N PRO A 20 6.89 0.88 -7.62
CA PRO A 20 5.44 0.86 -7.34
C PRO A 20 5.03 1.51 -6.01
N PRO A 21 5.65 1.22 -4.84
CA PRO A 21 5.21 1.84 -3.58
C PRO A 21 5.50 3.34 -3.50
N LEU A 22 6.48 3.85 -4.27
CA LEU A 22 6.85 5.28 -4.25
C LEU A 22 6.02 6.14 -5.22
N PHE A 23 5.65 5.58 -6.37
CA PHE A 23 5.07 6.36 -7.47
C PHE A 23 3.67 5.94 -7.88
N ARG A 24 3.12 4.84 -7.36
CA ARG A 24 1.72 4.51 -7.63
C ARG A 24 0.82 5.49 -6.90
N SER A 25 -0.15 6.06 -7.61
CA SER A 25 -1.28 6.72 -6.95
C SER A 25 -2.09 5.64 -6.26
N MET A 26 -2.11 5.65 -4.93
CA MET A 26 -3.05 4.82 -4.18
C MET A 26 -4.39 5.55 -4.19
N PRO A 27 -5.51 4.88 -4.53
CA PRO A 27 -6.81 5.48 -4.31
C PRO A 27 -6.93 5.83 -2.82
N ASP A 28 -7.46 7.01 -2.52
CA ASP A 28 -7.81 7.38 -1.15
C ASP A 28 -8.88 6.39 -0.69
N ALA A 29 -8.44 5.35 0.01
CA ALA A 29 -9.34 4.43 0.68
C ALA A 29 -9.92 5.20 1.86
N CYS A 30 -11.21 5.52 1.78
CA CYS A 30 -11.96 6.09 2.89
C CYS A 30 -12.05 5.03 4.00
N TYR A 31 -11.04 5.04 4.88
CA TYR A 31 -11.05 4.24 6.09
C TYR A 31 -11.84 4.98 7.16
N GLU A 32 -12.92 4.37 7.63
CA GLU A 32 -13.62 4.82 8.82
C GLU A 32 -13.09 4.02 10.01
N ARG A 33 -12.45 4.71 10.96
CA ARG A 33 -11.94 4.09 12.18
C ARG A 33 -13.03 4.03 13.24
N GLU A 34 -13.29 2.82 13.73
CA GLU A 34 -14.15 2.57 14.87
C GLU A 34 -13.32 2.00 16.02
N ARG A 35 -13.39 2.64 17.19
CA ARG A 35 -12.70 2.19 18.40
C ARG A 35 -13.71 1.55 19.34
N PHE A 36 -13.38 0.35 19.79
CA PHE A 36 -14.10 -0.35 20.84
C PHE A 36 -13.26 -0.40 22.09
N GLU A 37 -13.82 0.04 23.21
CA GLU A 37 -13.24 -0.18 24.53
C GLU A 37 -13.78 -1.50 25.09
N THR A 38 -12.90 -2.33 25.61
CA THR A 38 -13.26 -3.61 26.22
C THR A 38 -13.47 -3.44 27.72
N SER A 39 -14.24 -4.34 28.33
CA SER A 39 -14.61 -4.24 29.76
C SER A 39 -13.43 -4.39 30.72
N ASP A 40 -12.30 -4.92 30.24
CA ASP A 40 -11.03 -5.03 30.96
C ASP A 40 -10.14 -3.78 30.81
N GLY A 41 -10.60 -2.75 30.08
CA GLY A 41 -9.88 -1.49 29.90
C GLY A 41 -8.89 -1.47 28.73
N ASP A 42 -8.89 -2.52 27.91
CA ASP A 42 -8.18 -2.55 26.64
C ASP A 42 -9.00 -1.86 25.52
N PHE A 43 -8.42 -1.79 24.32
CA PHE A 43 -9.08 -1.24 23.15
C PHE A 43 -8.76 -2.02 21.87
N VAL A 44 -9.70 -1.97 20.93
CA VAL A 44 -9.55 -2.50 19.57
C VAL A 44 -9.92 -1.40 18.58
N ASP A 45 -9.00 -1.08 17.69
CA ASP A 45 -9.26 -0.19 16.54
C ASP A 45 -9.55 -1.04 15.30
N LEU A 46 -10.73 -0.81 14.71
CA LEU A 46 -11.13 -1.41 13.43
C LEU A 46 -11.13 -0.32 12.36
N ASP A 47 -10.38 -0.54 11.28
CA ASP A 47 -10.36 0.33 10.12
C ASP A 47 -11.26 -0.25 9.01
N TRP A 48 -12.43 0.37 8.78
CA TRP A 48 -13.41 -0.06 7.79
C TRP A 48 -13.14 0.59 6.42
N SER A 49 -12.93 -0.22 5.38
CA SER A 49 -12.86 0.28 4.00
C SER A 49 -14.29 0.42 3.44
N ARG A 50 -14.92 1.59 3.60
CA ARG A 50 -16.19 1.88 2.93
C ARG A 50 -15.90 2.47 1.56
N GLY A 51 -16.02 1.62 0.53
CA GLY A 51 -15.97 2.00 -0.89
C GLY A 51 -17.34 2.38 -1.43
#